data_AF-A0A8T6NG23-F1
#
_entry.id   AF-A0A8T6NG23-F1
#
_cell.length_a   1.000
_cell.length_b   1.000
_cell.length_c   1.000
_cell.angle_alpha   90.00
_cell.angle_beta   90.00
_cell.angle_gamma   90.00
#
_symmetry.space_group_name_H-M   'P 1'
#
loop_
_entity.id
_entity.type
_entity.pdbx_description
1 polymer ?
#
loop_
_entity_poly.entity_id
_entity_poly.type
_entity_poly.pdbx_seq_one_letter_code
_entity_poly.pdbx_strand_id
1 'polypeptide(L)'
;ISIGRSLEERRSIYDSVRMSWRISEDRARSADYILAHKGGIVLDVFIADEWVDSSDERFSRYIPDGHVYNPPRKGFIGRQAPGEILDLYRHTRLPAVKKGAASPIRYLSPQGDFDQ
;
A
#
# COMPACT_ATOMS: atom_id res chain seq x y z
N ILE A 1 25.93 14.13 -1.18
CA ILE A 1 24.68 13.41 -1.52
C ILE A 1 23.56 14.44 -1.60
N SER A 2 22.96 14.70 -2.76
CA SER A 2 21.69 15.45 -2.80
C SER A 2 20.96 15.27 -4.13
N ILE A 3 19.80 14.58 -4.05
CA ILE A 3 18.53 14.83 -4.76
C ILE A 3 18.49 14.71 -6.31
N GLY A 4 19.62 14.61 -7.02
CA GLY A 4 19.68 14.74 -8.48
C GLY A 4 19.50 13.50 -9.37
N ARG A 5 19.22 12.28 -8.86
CA ARG A 5 19.21 11.06 -9.71
C ARG A 5 18.08 10.06 -9.47
N SER A 6 16.99 10.44 -8.80
CA SER A 6 15.87 9.50 -8.58
C SER A 6 14.49 10.17 -8.63
N LEU A 7 14.38 11.26 -9.38
CA LEU A 7 13.11 11.79 -9.89
C LEU A 7 12.78 11.22 -11.30
N GLU A 8 13.63 10.33 -11.84
CA GLU A 8 13.58 9.84 -13.24
C GLU A 8 12.58 8.71 -13.51
N GLU A 9 11.90 8.17 -12.51
CA GLU A 9 10.68 7.38 -12.75
C GLU A 9 9.60 7.91 -11.82
N ARG A 10 8.68 8.73 -12.32
CA ARG A 10 7.51 9.22 -11.57
C ARG A 10 6.56 8.05 -11.25
N ARG A 11 6.97 7.12 -10.39
CA ARG A 11 6.07 6.18 -9.74
C ARG A 11 5.30 6.98 -8.70
N SER A 12 4.01 7.20 -8.95
CA SER A 12 3.09 7.75 -7.96
C SER A 12 3.21 7.01 -6.62
N ILE A 13 2.84 7.63 -5.49
CA ILE A 13 2.77 6.93 -4.19
C ILE A 13 1.93 5.65 -4.35
N TYR A 14 0.85 5.74 -5.13
CA TYR A 14 0.03 4.60 -5.54
C TYR A 14 0.85 3.47 -6.17
N ASP A 15 1.69 3.75 -7.17
CA ASP A 15 2.54 2.75 -7.84
C ASP A 15 3.55 2.11 -6.88
N SER A 16 3.98 2.84 -5.85
CA SER A 16 4.92 2.35 -4.85
C SER A 16 4.26 1.45 -3.80
N VAL A 17 2.95 1.58 -3.59
CA VAL A 17 2.21 0.85 -2.54
C VAL A 17 1.19 -0.16 -3.07
N ARG A 18 0.92 -0.20 -4.38
CA ARG A 18 -0.16 -1.02 -4.94
C ARG A 18 0.10 -2.52 -5.01
N MET A 19 1.33 -3.00 -4.81
CA MET A 19 1.62 -4.43 -4.98
C MET A 19 2.77 -4.97 -4.11
N SER A 20 2.95 -6.29 -4.15
CA SER A 20 4.04 -7.03 -3.51
C SER A 20 3.91 -7.22 -1.98
N TRP A 21 2.69 -7.32 -1.47
CA TRP A 21 2.46 -7.53 -0.03
C TRP A 21 2.19 -8.99 0.34
N ARG A 22 2.80 -9.45 1.44
CA ARG A 22 2.38 -10.67 2.13
C ARG A 22 1.29 -10.28 3.11
N ILE A 23 0.04 -10.46 2.71
CA ILE A 23 -1.15 -10.04 3.46
C ILE A 23 -2.16 -11.18 3.49
N SER A 24 -3.01 -11.17 4.52
CA SER A 24 -4.20 -12.02 4.54
C SER A 24 -5.24 -11.41 3.61
N GLU A 25 -5.75 -12.19 2.66
CA GLU A 25 -6.78 -11.74 1.73
C GLU A 25 -8.08 -11.35 2.43
N ASP A 26 -8.44 -12.06 3.50
CA ASP A 26 -9.60 -11.77 4.35
C ASP A 26 -9.52 -10.35 4.94
N ARG A 27 -8.38 -10.02 5.57
CA ARG A 27 -8.12 -8.68 6.12
C ARG A 27 -8.05 -7.60 5.05
N ALA A 28 -7.53 -7.95 3.88
CA ALA A 28 -7.43 -7.04 2.76
C ALA A 28 -8.84 -6.67 2.24
N ARG A 29 -9.73 -7.66 2.16
CA ARG A 29 -11.13 -7.49 1.71
C ARG A 29 -12.01 -6.79 2.73
N SER A 30 -11.70 -6.90 4.03
CA SER A 30 -12.47 -6.23 5.09
C SER A 30 -12.06 -4.78 5.35
N ALA A 31 -11.00 -4.29 4.68
CA ALA A 31 -10.48 -2.94 4.88
C ALA A 31 -11.22 -1.92 4.01
N ASP A 32 -11.70 -0.83 4.62
CA ASP A 32 -12.28 0.28 3.85
C ASP A 32 -11.20 1.15 3.23
N TYR A 33 -10.11 1.35 3.97
CA TYR A 33 -9.01 2.20 3.54
C TYR A 33 -7.65 1.56 3.74
N ILE A 34 -6.75 1.91 2.83
CA ILE A 34 -5.36 1.48 2.79
C ILE A 34 -4.49 2.72 3.00
N LEU A 35 -3.81 2.78 4.14
CA LEU A 35 -2.92 3.87 4.49
C LEU A 35 -1.52 3.56 3.97
N ALA A 36 -1.06 4.33 2.99
CA ALA A 36 0.31 4.27 2.48
C ALA A 36 1.21 5.12 3.38
N HIS A 37 2.19 4.49 4.04
CA HIS A 37 3.05 5.19 4.98
C HIS A 37 4.53 4.90 4.79
N LYS A 38 5.38 5.85 5.18
CA LYS A 38 6.83 5.70 5.23
C LYS A 38 7.35 6.11 6.61
N GLY A 39 8.02 5.18 7.30
CA GLY A 39 8.52 5.44 8.66
C GLY A 39 7.41 5.76 9.67
N GLY A 40 6.21 5.21 9.48
CA GLY A 40 5.04 5.46 10.32
C GLY A 40 4.32 6.78 10.02
N ILE A 41 4.74 7.56 9.03
CA ILE A 41 4.03 8.78 8.59
C ILE A 41 3.20 8.43 7.36
N VAL A 42 1.89 8.67 7.42
CA VAL A 42 0.99 8.47 6.29
C VAL A 42 1.27 9.51 5.21
N LEU A 43 1.52 9.04 3.99
CA LEU A 43 1.76 9.87 2.82
C LEU A 43 0.49 10.03 1.97
N ASP A 44 -0.33 8.97 1.91
CA ASP A 44 -1.53 8.91 1.08
C ASP A 44 -2.49 7.82 1.57
N VAL A 45 -3.75 7.88 1.13
CA VAL A 45 -4.80 6.91 1.47
C VAL A 45 -5.54 6.44 0.23
N PHE A 46 -5.76 5.14 0.13
CA PHE A 46 -6.40 4.50 -1.01
C PHE A 46 -7.57 3.62 -0.58
N ILE A 47 -8.47 3.36 -1.52
CA ILE A 47 -9.55 2.38 -1.42
C ILE A 47 -9.23 1.29 -2.43
N ALA A 48 -9.20 0.04 -2.01
CA ALA A 48 -9.07 -1.09 -2.94
C ALA A 48 -10.45 -1.45 -3.51
N ASP A 49 -10.57 -1.38 -4.83
CA ASP A 49 -11.74 -1.89 -5.55
C ASP A 49 -11.57 -3.41 -5.81
N GLU A 50 -10.33 -3.86 -6.04
CA GLU A 50 -10.01 -5.26 -6.32
C GLU A 50 -8.66 -5.66 -5.70
N TRP A 51 -8.58 -6.86 -5.12
CA TRP A 51 -7.32 -7.48 -4.68
C TRP A 51 -6.93 -8.59 -5.65
N VAL A 52 -5.72 -8.53 -6.18
CA VAL A 52 -5.24 -9.44 -7.22
C VAL A 52 -3.85 -9.97 -6.89
N ASP A 53 -3.51 -11.11 -7.46
CA ASP A 53 -2.17 -11.66 -7.28
C ASP A 53 -1.13 -10.80 -7.99
N SER A 54 0.09 -10.81 -7.47
CA SER A 54 1.23 -10.13 -8.08
C SER A 54 1.49 -10.62 -9.51
N SER A 55 1.09 -11.84 -9.87
CA SER A 55 1.18 -12.36 -11.25
C SER A 55 0.17 -11.76 -12.24
N ASP A 56 -0.74 -10.90 -11.80
CA ASP A 56 -1.70 -10.24 -12.68
C ASP A 56 -0.98 -9.41 -13.76
N GLU A 57 -1.46 -9.50 -15.01
CA GLU A 57 -0.86 -8.80 -16.15
C GLU A 57 -0.80 -7.29 -15.95
N ARG A 58 -1.74 -6.70 -15.17
CA ARG A 58 -1.75 -5.28 -14.82
C ARG A 58 -0.55 -4.87 -13.96
N PHE A 59 0.16 -5.85 -13.37
CA PHE A 59 1.40 -5.65 -12.63
C PHE A 59 2.67 -6.02 -13.40
N SER A 60 2.54 -6.63 -14.59
CA SER A 60 3.68 -7.07 -15.41
C SER A 60 4.74 -6.00 -15.61
N ARG A 61 4.35 -4.73 -15.83
CA ARG A 61 5.29 -3.59 -15.97
C ARG A 61 6.14 -3.29 -14.73
N TYR A 62 5.76 -3.79 -13.56
CA TYR A 62 6.47 -3.56 -12.29
C TYR A 62 7.27 -4.79 -11.85
N ILE A 63 7.07 -5.94 -12.50
CA ILE A 63 7.71 -7.21 -12.18
C ILE A 63 8.70 -7.52 -13.29
N PRO A 64 9.98 -7.77 -12.97
CA PRO A 64 10.95 -8.20 -13.97
C PRO A 64 10.45 -9.46 -14.70
N ASP A 65 10.69 -9.54 -16.01
CA ASP A 65 10.25 -10.67 -16.82
C ASP A 65 10.73 -12.01 -16.24
N GLY A 66 9.82 -12.99 -16.18
CA GLY A 66 10.07 -14.29 -15.55
C GLY A 66 10.15 -14.31 -14.02
N HIS A 67 9.99 -13.18 -13.31
CA HIS A 67 9.98 -13.17 -11.85
C HIS A 67 8.62 -13.60 -11.30
N VAL A 68 8.63 -14.67 -10.49
CA VAL A 68 7.45 -15.18 -9.81
C VAL A 68 7.68 -15.13 -8.30
N TYR A 69 6.80 -14.44 -7.57
CA TYR A 69 6.84 -14.44 -6.12
C TYR A 69 6.33 -15.78 -5.57
N ASN A 70 7.13 -16.43 -4.73
CA ASN A 70 6.72 -17.63 -3.99
C ASN A 70 6.95 -17.44 -2.47
N PRO A 71 5.91 -17.48 -1.61
CA PRO A 71 4.49 -17.52 -1.96
C PRO A 71 4.04 -16.26 -2.74
N PRO A 72 2.94 -16.36 -3.52
CA PRO A 72 2.39 -15.25 -4.28
C PRO A 72 2.10 -14.07 -3.34
N ARG A 73 2.57 -12.90 -3.74
CA ARG A 73 2.25 -11.64 -3.08
C ARG A 73 0.97 -11.10 -3.67
N LYS A 74 0.25 -10.29 -2.89
CA LYS A 74 -0.96 -9.61 -3.34
C LYS A 74 -0.66 -8.16 -3.69
N GLY A 75 -1.45 -7.62 -4.61
CA GLY A 75 -1.59 -6.20 -4.85
C GLY A 75 -3.07 -5.82 -4.89
N PHE A 76 -3.32 -4.52 -4.94
CA PHE A 76 -4.66 -3.99 -5.12
C PHE A 76 -4.72 -3.07 -6.34
N ILE A 77 -5.92 -3.01 -6.89
CA ILE A 77 -6.34 -2.03 -7.87
C ILE A 77 -7.42 -1.22 -7.21
N GLY A 78 -7.25 0.08 -7.24
CA GLY A 78 -8.09 0.97 -6.49
C GLY A 78 -7.87 2.41 -6.88
N ARG A 79 -8.38 3.28 -6.04
CA ARG A 79 -8.37 4.72 -6.23
C ARG A 79 -7.96 5.44 -4.97
N GLN A 80 -7.58 6.70 -5.12
CA GLN A 80 -7.31 7.55 -3.97
C GLN A 80 -8.60 7.77 -3.16
N ALA A 81 -8.47 7.81 -1.84
CA ALA A 81 -9.60 8.09 -0.96
C ALA A 81 -10.13 9.52 -1.18
N PRO A 82 -11.40 9.79 -0.81
CA PRO A 82 -11.95 11.15 -0.85
C PRO A 82 -11.12 12.15 -0.05
N GLY A 83 -11.15 13.43 -0.44
CA GLY A 83 -10.37 14.50 0.19
C GLY A 83 -10.51 14.57 1.70
N GLU A 84 -11.73 14.40 2.21
CA GLU A 84 -12.02 14.40 3.66
C GLU A 84 -11.22 13.32 4.42
N ILE A 85 -11.10 12.12 3.85
CA ILE A 85 -10.32 11.02 4.45
C ILE A 85 -8.84 11.28 4.30
N LEU A 86 -8.40 11.80 3.16
CA LEU A 86 -7.01 12.19 2.97
C LEU A 86 -6.58 13.22 4.01
N ASP A 87 -7.39 14.26 4.24
CA ASP A 87 -7.06 15.34 5.17
C ASP A 87 -7.02 14.86 6.63
N LEU A 88 -7.82 13.85 7.00
CA LEU A 88 -7.80 13.25 8.34
C LEU A 88 -6.53 12.45 8.63
N TYR A 89 -6.02 11.70 7.64
CA TYR A 89 -4.96 10.73 7.86
C TYR A 89 -3.61 11.15 7.31
N ARG A 90 -3.54 12.03 6.31
CA ARG A 90 -2.28 12.44 5.69
C ARG A 90 -1.43 13.21 6.68
N HIS A 91 -0.13 12.92 6.69
CA HIS A 91 0.85 13.43 7.66
C HIS A 91 0.61 13.00 9.12
N THR A 92 -0.41 12.20 9.39
CA THR A 92 -0.63 11.60 10.71
C THR A 92 0.40 10.50 10.95
N ARG A 93 0.85 10.40 12.21
CA ARG A 93 1.77 9.35 12.66
C ARG A 93 0.97 8.15 13.13
N LEU A 94 1.21 7.01 12.49
CA LEU A 94 0.67 5.72 12.90
C LEU A 94 1.36 5.23 14.17
N PRO A 95 0.65 4.45 15.01
CA PRO A 95 1.25 3.83 16.18
C PRO A 95 2.43 2.93 15.78
N ALA A 96 3.43 2.86 16.65
CA ALA A 96 4.58 2.01 16.44
C ALA A 96 4.16 0.54 16.47
N VAL A 97 4.52 -0.21 15.43
CA VAL A 97 4.30 -1.66 15.39
C VAL A 97 5.51 -2.42 15.94
N LYS A 98 5.29 -3.68 16.32
CA LYS A 98 6.36 -4.58 16.74
C LYS A 98 7.43 -4.69 15.64
N LYS A 99 8.69 -4.76 16.07
CA LYS A 99 9.86 -4.91 15.20
C LYS A 99 9.69 -6.19 14.35
N GLY A 100 9.65 -6.04 13.02
CA GLY A 100 9.38 -7.14 12.08
C GLY A 100 8.05 -7.05 11.32
N ALA A 101 7.09 -6.25 11.80
CA ALA A 101 5.79 -6.02 11.15
C ALA A 101 5.78 -4.75 10.26
N ALA A 102 6.88 -4.50 9.54
CA ALA A 102 7.06 -3.29 8.74
C ALA A 102 6.39 -3.39 7.36
N SER A 103 5.09 -3.70 7.33
CA SER A 103 4.29 -3.52 6.12
C SER A 103 4.18 -2.03 5.81
N PRO A 104 4.39 -1.58 4.57
CA PRO A 104 4.26 -0.16 4.19
C PRO A 104 2.80 0.27 3.94
N ILE A 105 1.87 -0.68 4.04
CA ILE A 105 0.43 -0.44 4.08
C ILE A 105 -0.15 -0.80 5.45
N ARG A 106 -1.18 -0.05 5.86
CA ARG A 106 -2.04 -0.36 7.00
C ARG A 106 -3.50 -0.37 6.56
N TYR A 107 -4.29 -1.23 7.16
CA TYR A 107 -5.72 -1.30 6.94
C TYR A 107 -6.45 -0.47 7.99
N LEU A 108 -7.49 0.23 7.55
CA LEU A 108 -8.45 0.88 8.41
C LEU A 108 -9.82 0.25 8.14
N SER A 109 -10.40 -0.31 9.20
CA SER A 109 -11.73 -0.91 9.20
C SER A 109 -12.80 0.15 9.54
N PRO A 110 -14.11 -0.16 9.40
CA PRO A 110 -15.16 0.86 9.53
C PRO A 110 -15.25 1.48 10.92
N GLN A 111 -14.68 0.78 11.91
CA GLN A 111 -14.68 1.15 13.33
C GLN A 111 -13.51 2.08 13.69
N GLY A 112 -12.64 2.42 12.74
CA GLY A 112 -11.50 3.33 12.96
C GLY A 112 -10.29 2.70 13.66
N ASP A 113 -10.35 1.40 13.96
CA ASP A 113 -9.25 0.68 14.60
C ASP A 113 -8.15 0.33 13.60
N PHE A 114 -6.91 0.57 14.00
CA PHE A 114 -5.73 0.10 13.28
C PHE A 114 -5.50 -1.38 13.62
N ASP A 115 -5.78 -2.26 12.67
CA ASP A 115 -5.50 -3.69 12.82
C ASP A 115 -3.97 -3.89 12.95
N GLN A 116 -3.50 -4.32 14.14
CA GLN A 116 -2.08 -4.50 14.50
C GLN A 116 -1.54 -5.89 14.21
#